data_AF-A0A8J7TWQ3-F1
#
_entry.id   AF-A0A8J7TWQ3-F1
#
_cell.length_a   1.000
_cell.length_b   1.000
_cell.length_c   1.000
_cell.angle_alpha   90.00
_cell.angle_beta   90.00
_cell.angle_gamma   90.00
#
_symmetry.space_group_name_H-M   'P 1'
#
loop_
_entity.id
_entity.type
_entity.pdbx_description
1 polymer ?
#
loop_
_entity_poly.entity_id
_entity_poly.type
_entity_poly.pdbx_seq_one_letter_code
_entity_poly.pdbx_strand_id
1 'polypeptide(L)'
;MRYLVLATDYDGTLAKNGHVEEPVWAALRRLKQSGRRAVLVTGRELEDLQAICPHLDLFDRVVAENGALIYRPATKETSFLADPPPPEFARALKALNVVPLSTGHVIVATVKPYETAVLKTINEMGLELQVIFNQDAVMVLPSGVNKATGLVAALKEMGYSPHNAVGIGDAENDHALLSACECGAAVGNGVPALRERADLVTRGAEGTSVIDLIDRLLADDLAPVADRMTRHDILLGTTRDGQQQRIAPYGKTVLIAGTSGSGKSTLAAGLLERLEAAKYQYAVIDPEGDYSKVAGTVVLGSSERAPLVEEVLNVLDSGRNPVVNLLGVSVADRPGVFQQLLPTLLEHRSRKGRPHWVVIDEAHHLMRPGWTPASNHLPRRMHGLMLVTVHPASVA
;
A
#
# COMPACT_ATOMS: atom_id res chain seq x y z
N MET A 1 13.01 -6.66 0.45
CA MET A 1 11.59 -7.02 0.41
C MET A 1 10.78 -5.74 0.26
N ARG A 2 10.17 -5.56 -0.90
CA ARG A 2 9.26 -4.50 -1.33
C ARG A 2 7.85 -4.76 -0.83
N TYR A 3 7.38 -5.98 -1.06
CA TYR A 3 6.02 -6.39 -0.74
C TYR A 3 6.01 -7.09 0.61
N LEU A 4 5.40 -6.44 1.59
CA LEU A 4 5.34 -6.89 2.98
C LEU A 4 3.98 -7.48 3.32
N VAL A 5 2.95 -7.19 2.52
CA VAL A 5 1.57 -7.62 2.78
C VAL A 5 0.98 -8.28 1.54
N LEU A 6 0.39 -9.46 1.72
CA LEU A 6 -0.55 -10.04 0.76
C LEU A 6 -1.97 -9.72 1.21
N ALA A 7 -2.74 -9.02 0.38
CA ALA A 7 -4.17 -8.85 0.52
C ALA A 7 -4.87 -9.78 -0.47
N THR A 8 -5.74 -10.66 0.00
CA THR A 8 -6.42 -11.63 -0.86
C THR A 8 -7.92 -11.56 -0.66
N ASP A 9 -8.68 -11.68 -1.74
CA ASP A 9 -10.09 -12.02 -1.65
C ASP A 9 -10.29 -13.46 -1.17
N TYR A 10 -11.49 -13.75 -0.64
CA TYR A 10 -11.87 -15.08 -0.20
C TYR A 10 -12.51 -15.92 -1.31
N ASP A 11 -13.66 -15.53 -1.86
CA ASP A 11 -14.48 -16.38 -2.72
C ASP A 11 -13.97 -16.35 -4.15
N GLY A 12 -13.76 -17.49 -4.80
CA GLY A 12 -13.23 -17.51 -6.17
C GLY A 12 -11.74 -17.14 -6.26
N THR A 13 -11.15 -16.67 -5.17
CA THR A 13 -9.73 -16.34 -5.05
C THR A 13 -8.99 -17.29 -4.11
N LEU A 14 -9.25 -17.24 -2.80
CA LEU A 14 -8.62 -18.16 -1.84
C LEU A 14 -9.36 -19.50 -1.78
N ALA A 15 -10.70 -19.43 -1.79
CA ALA A 15 -11.61 -20.53 -1.61
C ALA A 15 -12.29 -20.91 -2.93
N LYS A 16 -12.47 -22.20 -3.12
CA LYS A 16 -13.29 -22.78 -4.18
C LYS A 16 -14.57 -23.32 -3.56
N ASN A 17 -15.72 -22.80 -3.98
CA ASN A 17 -17.03 -23.14 -3.41
C ASN A 17 -17.08 -22.99 -1.87
N GLY A 18 -16.47 -21.92 -1.35
CA GLY A 18 -16.42 -21.63 0.09
C GLY A 18 -15.41 -22.46 0.89
N HIS A 19 -14.69 -23.40 0.26
CA HIS A 19 -13.67 -24.22 0.89
C HIS A 19 -12.26 -23.87 0.42
N VAL A 20 -11.32 -23.80 1.35
CA VAL A 20 -9.90 -23.56 1.07
C VAL A 20 -9.13 -24.85 1.31
N GLU A 21 -8.41 -25.30 0.28
CA GLU A 21 -7.63 -26.54 0.33
C GLU A 21 -6.33 -26.38 1.14
N GLU A 22 -5.87 -27.47 1.78
CA GLU A 22 -4.66 -27.46 2.62
C GLU A 22 -3.38 -26.92 1.95
N PRO A 23 -3.10 -27.17 0.65
CA PRO A 23 -1.95 -26.57 -0.02
C PRO A 23 -1.95 -25.03 0.01
N VAL A 24 -3.12 -24.41 -0.01
CA VAL A 24 -3.28 -22.94 0.10
C VAL A 24 -2.94 -22.48 1.51
N TRP A 25 -3.42 -23.20 2.53
CA TRP A 25 -3.06 -22.93 3.93
C TRP A 25 -1.56 -23.09 4.17
N ALA A 26 -0.94 -24.13 3.61
CA ALA A 26 0.49 -24.34 3.68
C ALA A 26 1.27 -23.19 3.02
N ALA A 27 0.81 -22.67 1.88
CA ALA A 27 1.41 -21.49 1.24
C ALA A 27 1.29 -20.24 2.11
N LEU A 28 0.12 -19.97 2.71
CA LEU A 28 -0.05 -18.86 3.65
C LEU A 28 0.86 -18.98 4.88
N ARG A 29 1.04 -20.18 5.43
CA ARG A 29 2.00 -20.40 6.53
C ARG A 29 3.44 -20.08 6.10
N ARG A 30 3.86 -20.52 4.90
CA ARG A 30 5.18 -20.16 4.33
C ARG A 30 5.33 -18.65 4.14
N LEU A 31 4.29 -17.98 3.65
CA LEU A 31 4.28 -16.53 3.52
C LEU A 31 4.53 -15.85 4.87
N LYS A 32 3.80 -16.23 5.93
CA LYS A 32 3.99 -15.66 7.28
C LYS A 32 5.39 -15.95 7.83
N GLN A 33 5.92 -17.15 7.63
CA GLN A 33 7.27 -17.53 8.06
C GLN A 33 8.36 -16.67 7.40
N SER A 34 8.10 -16.08 6.22
CA SER A 34 9.01 -15.12 5.59
C SER A 34 9.04 -13.73 6.25
N GLY A 35 8.18 -13.49 7.24
CA GLY A 35 8.00 -12.19 7.89
C GLY A 35 6.97 -11.28 7.23
N ARG A 36 6.38 -11.72 6.10
CA ARG A 36 5.26 -11.03 5.45
C ARG A 36 3.96 -11.22 6.22
N ARG A 37 3.01 -10.32 5.97
CA ARG A 37 1.68 -10.29 6.56
C ARG A 37 0.62 -10.71 5.57
N ALA A 38 -0.49 -11.21 6.09
CA ALA A 38 -1.65 -11.57 5.27
C ALA A 38 -2.88 -10.81 5.74
N VAL A 39 -3.63 -10.25 4.79
CA VAL A 39 -4.90 -9.58 5.01
C VAL A 39 -5.96 -10.27 4.14
N LEU A 40 -7.04 -10.74 4.76
CA LEU A 40 -8.19 -11.25 4.02
C LEU A 40 -9.14 -10.10 3.76
N VAL A 41 -9.64 -9.93 2.53
CA VAL A 41 -10.55 -8.84 2.16
C VAL A 41 -11.76 -9.43 1.46
N THR A 42 -12.95 -9.38 2.05
CA THR A 42 -14.13 -10.09 1.53
C THR A 42 -15.41 -9.27 1.61
N GLY A 43 -16.36 -9.59 0.73
CA GLY A 43 -17.73 -9.09 0.80
C GLY A 43 -18.60 -9.79 1.84
N ARG A 44 -18.14 -10.92 2.40
CA ARG A 44 -18.89 -11.72 3.38
C ARG A 44 -19.12 -10.98 4.69
N GLU A 45 -20.24 -11.31 5.33
CA GLU A 45 -20.49 -11.02 6.74
C GLU A 45 -19.47 -11.76 7.62
N LEU A 46 -19.07 -11.15 8.73
CA LEU A 46 -18.00 -11.69 9.57
C LEU A 46 -18.40 -13.05 10.16
N GLU A 47 -19.63 -13.18 10.63
CA GLU A 47 -20.19 -14.39 11.23
C GLU A 47 -20.17 -15.56 10.25
N ASP A 48 -20.65 -15.32 9.03
CA ASP A 48 -20.65 -16.31 7.95
C ASP A 48 -19.22 -16.76 7.61
N LEU A 49 -18.29 -15.80 7.54
CA LEU A 49 -16.90 -16.09 7.28
C LEU A 49 -16.28 -16.92 8.41
N GLN A 50 -16.55 -16.59 9.68
CA GLN A 50 -16.07 -17.34 10.85
C GLN A 50 -16.59 -18.77 10.88
N ALA A 51 -17.81 -19.01 10.38
CA ALA A 51 -18.39 -20.35 10.31
C ALA A 51 -17.70 -21.26 9.28
N ILE A 52 -17.21 -20.69 8.17
CA ILE A 52 -16.68 -21.48 7.03
C ILE A 52 -15.16 -21.45 6.89
N CYS A 53 -14.48 -20.45 7.45
CA CYS A 53 -13.03 -20.26 7.32
C CYS A 53 -12.32 -20.68 8.62
N PRO A 54 -11.76 -21.91 8.69
CA PRO A 54 -11.20 -22.45 9.94
C PRO A 54 -9.91 -21.76 10.38
N HIS A 55 -9.22 -21.06 9.48
CA HIS A 55 -7.86 -20.56 9.71
C HIS A 55 -7.77 -19.03 9.60
N LEU A 56 -8.74 -18.31 10.18
CA LEU A 56 -8.67 -16.84 10.26
C LEU A 56 -7.45 -16.35 11.05
N ASP A 57 -6.87 -17.17 11.92
CA ASP A 57 -5.62 -16.90 12.66
C ASP A 57 -4.38 -16.73 11.76
N LEU A 58 -4.45 -17.23 10.52
CA LEU A 58 -3.41 -16.99 9.52
C LEU A 58 -3.43 -15.56 8.99
N PHE A 59 -4.48 -14.78 9.20
CA PHE A 59 -4.54 -13.38 8.78
C PHE A 59 -4.20 -12.44 9.93
N ASP A 60 -3.41 -11.41 9.64
CA ASP A 60 -3.11 -10.35 10.60
C ASP A 60 -4.30 -9.39 10.74
N ARG A 61 -5.08 -9.21 9.65
CA ARG A 61 -6.35 -8.49 9.62
C ARG A 61 -7.33 -9.16 8.67
N VAL A 62 -8.61 -9.07 8.99
CA VAL A 62 -9.71 -9.47 8.12
C VAL A 62 -10.58 -8.25 7.87
N VAL A 63 -10.68 -7.86 6.61
CA VAL A 63 -11.52 -6.78 6.12
C VAL A 63 -12.79 -7.43 5.58
N ALA A 64 -13.86 -7.43 6.38
CA ALA A 64 -15.14 -8.04 6.05
C ALA A 64 -16.14 -7.00 5.54
N GLU A 65 -17.30 -7.47 5.09
CA GLU A 65 -18.42 -6.62 4.67
C GLU A 65 -18.01 -5.56 3.65
N ASN A 66 -17.29 -5.97 2.60
CA ASN A 66 -16.73 -5.11 1.56
C ASN A 66 -15.92 -3.91 2.10
N GLY A 67 -15.25 -4.05 3.24
CA GLY A 67 -14.42 -2.99 3.79
C GLY A 67 -15.05 -2.15 4.88
N ALA A 68 -16.29 -2.41 5.27
CA ALA A 68 -16.92 -1.69 6.38
C ALA A 68 -16.42 -2.12 7.75
N LEU A 69 -15.93 -3.36 7.86
CA LEU A 69 -15.55 -3.98 9.12
C LEU A 69 -14.11 -4.48 9.06
N ILE A 70 -13.31 -4.16 10.07
CA ILE A 70 -12.00 -4.76 10.30
C ILE A 70 -12.07 -5.64 11.55
N TYR A 71 -11.74 -6.92 11.40
CA TYR A 71 -11.61 -7.90 12.47
C TYR A 71 -10.13 -8.23 12.70
N ARG A 72 -9.75 -8.39 13.98
CA ARG A 72 -8.40 -8.74 14.42
C ARG A 72 -8.40 -10.17 14.96
N PRO A 73 -7.98 -11.18 14.18
CA PRO A 73 -8.05 -12.58 14.61
C PRO A 73 -7.34 -12.87 15.94
N ALA A 74 -6.23 -12.18 16.21
CA ALA A 74 -5.45 -12.36 17.44
C ALA A 74 -6.17 -11.89 18.72
N THR A 75 -6.90 -10.78 18.66
CA THR A 75 -7.60 -10.18 19.83
C THR A 75 -9.11 -10.43 19.82
N LYS A 76 -9.66 -10.86 18.68
CA LYS A 76 -11.08 -10.97 18.36
C LYS A 76 -11.85 -9.65 18.39
N GLU A 77 -11.15 -8.53 18.34
CA GLU A 77 -11.77 -7.20 18.30
C GLU A 77 -12.22 -6.83 16.89
N THR A 78 -13.32 -6.09 16.81
CA THR A 78 -13.84 -5.48 15.59
C THR A 78 -13.74 -3.96 15.63
N SER A 79 -13.60 -3.34 14.47
CA SER A 79 -13.72 -1.89 14.30
C SER A 79 -14.46 -1.60 13.00
N PHE A 80 -15.31 -0.58 13.02
CA PHE A 80 -16.17 -0.21 11.91
C PHE A 80 -15.69 1.08 11.25
N LEU A 81 -15.76 1.14 9.92
CA LEU A 81 -15.39 2.32 9.14
C LEU A 81 -16.58 3.23 8.83
N ALA A 82 -17.81 2.75 9.04
CA ALA A 82 -19.03 3.51 8.81
C ALA A 82 -20.15 3.01 9.72
N ASP A 83 -21.16 3.86 9.89
CA ASP A 83 -22.38 3.51 10.60
C ASP A 83 -23.25 2.56 9.77
N PRO A 84 -24.01 1.66 10.43
CA PRO A 84 -24.85 0.70 9.73
C PRO A 84 -26.01 1.36 8.99
N PRO A 85 -26.50 0.76 7.88
CA PRO A 85 -27.78 1.13 7.30
C PRO A 85 -28.90 1.10 8.37
N PRO A 86 -29.83 2.06 8.38
CA PRO A 86 -30.90 2.10 9.37
C PRO A 86 -31.71 0.79 9.38
N PRO A 87 -32.09 0.22 10.54
CA PRO A 87 -32.87 -1.02 10.59
C PRO A 87 -34.21 -0.95 9.83
N GLU A 88 -34.78 0.25 9.68
CA GLU A 88 -35.97 0.54 8.87
C GLU A 88 -35.75 0.17 7.40
N PHE A 89 -34.54 0.34 6.88
CA PHE A 89 -34.20 0.04 5.49
C PHE A 89 -34.38 -1.45 5.18
N ALA A 90 -33.76 -2.32 5.99
CA ALA A 90 -33.93 -3.77 5.85
C ALA A 90 -35.39 -4.21 6.05
N ARG A 91 -36.12 -3.56 6.98
CA ARG A 91 -37.56 -3.83 7.18
C ARG A 91 -38.40 -3.44 5.97
N ALA A 92 -38.11 -2.30 5.33
CA ALA A 92 -38.79 -1.86 4.12
C ALA A 92 -38.57 -2.85 2.96
N LEU A 93 -37.34 -3.31 2.76
CA LEU A 93 -37.04 -4.32 1.74
C LEU A 93 -37.78 -5.65 2.00
N LYS A 94 -37.83 -6.11 3.25
CA LYS A 94 -38.62 -7.30 3.63
C LYS A 94 -40.11 -7.11 3.32
N ALA A 95 -40.67 -5.93 3.60
CA ALA A 95 -42.07 -5.62 3.28
C ALA A 95 -42.36 -5.62 1.78
N LEU A 96 -41.34 -5.39 0.94
CA LEU A 96 -41.41 -5.51 -0.52
C LEU A 96 -41.18 -6.96 -1.03
N ASN A 97 -41.12 -7.96 -0.14
CA ASN A 97 -40.80 -9.36 -0.44
C ASN A 97 -39.42 -9.55 -1.11
N VAL A 98 -38.44 -8.71 -0.79
CA VAL A 98 -37.05 -8.91 -1.20
C VAL A 98 -36.47 -10.07 -0.40
N VAL A 99 -36.37 -11.24 -1.04
CA VAL A 99 -35.86 -12.49 -0.44
C VAL A 99 -35.04 -13.26 -1.48
N PRO A 100 -33.81 -13.71 -1.16
CA PRO A 100 -33.13 -13.62 0.14
C PRO A 100 -32.67 -12.20 0.50
N LEU A 101 -32.66 -11.90 1.81
CA LEU A 101 -32.10 -10.67 2.37
C LEU A 101 -31.31 -11.02 3.62
N SER A 102 -30.05 -10.57 3.66
CA SER A 102 -29.14 -10.69 4.79
C SER A 102 -28.75 -9.33 5.34
N THR A 103 -28.37 -9.27 6.60
CA THR A 103 -27.98 -8.03 7.29
C THR A 103 -26.83 -8.37 8.23
N GLY A 104 -25.63 -7.95 7.84
CA GLY A 104 -24.46 -7.97 8.68
C GLY A 104 -24.42 -6.75 9.61
N HIS A 105 -23.24 -6.38 10.05
CA HIS A 105 -23.08 -5.22 10.93
C HIS A 105 -23.36 -3.91 10.21
N VAL A 106 -22.76 -3.71 9.03
CA VAL A 106 -22.78 -2.47 8.25
C VAL A 106 -23.20 -2.73 6.79
N ILE A 107 -23.41 -3.99 6.42
CA ILE A 107 -23.88 -4.41 5.10
C ILE A 107 -25.32 -4.94 5.15
N VAL A 108 -26.10 -4.61 4.12
CA VAL A 108 -27.36 -5.30 3.79
C VAL A 108 -27.18 -5.94 2.42
N ALA A 109 -27.41 -7.23 2.30
CA ALA A 109 -27.18 -7.97 1.06
C ALA A 109 -28.44 -8.69 0.57
N THR A 110 -28.64 -8.69 -0.74
CA THR A 110 -29.66 -9.46 -1.44
C THR A 110 -29.08 -9.96 -2.76
N VAL A 111 -29.93 -10.39 -3.70
CA VAL A 111 -29.53 -10.91 -5.00
C VAL A 111 -30.30 -10.22 -6.12
N LYS A 112 -29.87 -10.38 -7.36
CA LYS A 112 -30.64 -9.98 -8.53
C LYS A 112 -31.95 -10.80 -8.61
N PRO A 113 -33.06 -10.21 -9.11
CA PRO A 113 -33.19 -8.88 -9.71
C PRO A 113 -33.68 -7.78 -8.73
N TYR A 114 -33.37 -7.88 -7.42
CA TYR A 114 -33.90 -6.94 -6.42
C TYR A 114 -33.20 -5.57 -6.38
N GLU A 115 -32.18 -5.33 -7.22
CA GLU A 115 -31.44 -4.07 -7.27
C GLU A 115 -32.34 -2.84 -7.49
N THR A 116 -33.42 -2.98 -8.26
CA THR A 116 -34.35 -1.87 -8.52
C THR A 116 -35.15 -1.53 -7.26
N ALA A 117 -35.60 -2.55 -6.51
CA ALA A 117 -36.31 -2.35 -5.25
C ALA A 117 -35.39 -1.70 -4.19
N VAL A 118 -34.13 -2.13 -4.15
CA VAL A 118 -33.10 -1.54 -3.29
C VAL A 118 -32.89 -0.06 -3.60
N LEU A 119 -32.60 0.29 -4.85
CA LEU A 119 -32.36 1.67 -5.27
C LEU A 119 -33.57 2.58 -5.01
N LYS A 120 -34.78 2.08 -5.29
CA LYS A 120 -36.02 2.79 -5.00
C LYS A 120 -36.18 3.08 -3.51
N THR A 121 -35.93 2.08 -2.66
CA THR A 121 -36.05 2.21 -1.20
C THR A 121 -35.03 3.19 -0.65
N ILE A 122 -33.78 3.16 -1.14
CA ILE A 122 -32.73 4.14 -0.78
C ILE A 122 -33.22 5.56 -1.07
N ASN A 123 -33.77 5.78 -2.28
CA ASN A 123 -34.24 7.09 -2.71
C ASN A 123 -35.47 7.56 -1.93
N GLU A 124 -36.48 6.71 -1.72
CA GLU A 124 -37.70 7.05 -0.98
C GLU A 124 -37.42 7.40 0.49
N MET A 125 -36.41 6.77 1.09
CA MET A 125 -36.00 7.03 2.47
C MET A 125 -34.95 8.14 2.59
N GLY A 126 -34.44 8.67 1.47
CA GLY A 126 -33.42 9.73 1.46
C GLY A 126 -32.08 9.30 2.07
N LEU A 127 -31.69 8.03 1.88
CA LEU A 127 -30.48 7.46 2.50
C LEU A 127 -29.24 7.66 1.62
N GLU A 128 -28.10 7.92 2.24
CA GLU A 128 -26.80 8.00 1.56
C GLU A 128 -26.12 6.62 1.53
N LEU A 129 -26.72 5.69 0.77
CA LEU A 129 -26.23 4.32 0.59
C LEU A 129 -25.86 4.08 -0.88
N GLN A 130 -24.87 3.21 -1.09
CA GLN A 130 -24.44 2.77 -2.41
C GLN A 130 -24.72 1.27 -2.61
N VAL A 131 -24.93 0.89 -3.87
CA VAL A 131 -25.13 -0.50 -4.29
C VAL A 131 -23.87 -1.00 -4.98
N ILE A 132 -23.34 -2.12 -4.50
CA ILE A 132 -22.18 -2.82 -5.05
C ILE A 132 -22.64 -4.18 -5.59
N PHE A 133 -22.28 -4.47 -6.83
CA PHE A 133 -22.56 -5.76 -7.47
C PHE A 133 -21.37 -6.70 -7.33
N ASN A 134 -21.65 -7.98 -7.09
CA ASN A 134 -20.67 -9.06 -7.20
C ASN A 134 -21.38 -10.30 -7.73
N GLN A 135 -21.16 -10.63 -9.00
CA GLN A 135 -21.93 -11.66 -9.71
C GLN A 135 -23.46 -11.44 -9.57
N ASP A 136 -24.17 -12.33 -8.89
CA ASP A 136 -25.61 -12.23 -8.62
C ASP A 136 -25.95 -11.49 -7.32
N ALA A 137 -24.95 -11.19 -6.47
CA ALA A 137 -25.16 -10.49 -5.21
C ALA A 137 -25.32 -8.97 -5.42
N VAL A 138 -26.23 -8.40 -4.64
CA VAL A 138 -26.51 -6.97 -4.55
C VAL A 138 -26.26 -6.56 -3.10
N MET A 139 -25.16 -5.82 -2.89
CA MET A 139 -24.67 -5.47 -1.56
C MET A 139 -24.85 -3.97 -1.35
N VAL A 140 -25.43 -3.59 -0.21
CA VAL A 140 -25.75 -2.21 0.13
C VAL A 140 -24.90 -1.78 1.32
N LEU A 141 -24.14 -0.71 1.14
CA LEU A 141 -23.22 -0.16 2.14
C LEU A 141 -23.34 1.37 2.19
N PRO A 142 -22.87 2.00 3.28
CA PRO A 142 -22.65 3.44 3.31
C PRO A 142 -21.72 3.90 2.17
N SER A 143 -21.99 5.10 1.66
CA SER A 143 -21.16 5.72 0.63
C SER A 143 -19.70 5.87 1.09
N GLY A 144 -18.77 5.67 0.15
CA GLY A 144 -17.33 5.78 0.40
C GLY A 144 -16.67 4.53 0.99
N VAL A 145 -17.44 3.51 1.37
CA VAL A 145 -16.90 2.24 1.89
C VAL A 145 -16.76 1.20 0.78
N ASN A 146 -15.57 0.64 0.63
CA ASN A 146 -15.30 -0.48 -0.28
C ASN A 146 -14.04 -1.25 0.16
N LYS A 147 -13.73 -2.35 -0.55
CA LYS A 147 -12.55 -3.20 -0.28
C LYS A 147 -11.24 -2.40 -0.21
N ALA A 148 -11.06 -1.36 -1.04
CA ALA A 148 -9.89 -0.49 -1.00
C ALA A 148 -9.81 0.29 0.32
N THR A 149 -10.88 0.97 0.71
CA THR A 149 -10.90 1.78 1.94
C THR A 149 -10.68 0.93 3.19
N GLY A 150 -11.31 -0.25 3.26
CA GLY A 150 -11.10 -1.20 4.35
C GLY A 150 -9.66 -1.73 4.39
N LEU A 151 -9.08 -2.07 3.23
CA LEU A 151 -7.67 -2.46 3.16
C LEU A 151 -6.74 -1.34 3.60
N VAL A 152 -6.94 -0.10 3.12
CA VAL A 152 -6.10 1.05 3.48
C VAL A 152 -6.14 1.30 4.99
N ALA A 153 -7.31 1.22 5.62
CA ALA A 153 -7.45 1.34 7.06
C ALA A 153 -6.74 0.19 7.81
N ALA A 154 -6.90 -1.05 7.35
CA ALA A 154 -6.21 -2.20 7.94
C ALA A 154 -4.68 -2.09 7.84
N LEU A 155 -4.16 -1.67 6.68
CA LEU A 155 -2.72 -1.44 6.48
C LEU A 155 -2.22 -0.32 7.41
N LYS A 156 -2.99 0.77 7.57
CA LYS A 156 -2.65 1.86 8.47
C LYS A 156 -2.53 1.39 9.93
N GLU A 157 -3.47 0.58 10.41
CA GLU A 157 -3.39 -0.01 11.76
C GLU A 157 -2.15 -0.88 11.97
N MET A 158 -1.72 -1.56 10.92
CA MET A 158 -0.53 -2.41 10.94
C MET A 158 0.78 -1.61 10.72
N GLY A 159 0.66 -0.33 10.36
CA GLY A 159 1.78 0.56 10.04
C GLY A 159 2.44 0.26 8.68
N TYR A 160 1.68 -0.24 7.71
CA TYR A 160 2.14 -0.48 6.34
C TYR A 160 1.55 0.52 5.35
N SER A 161 2.23 0.69 4.21
CA SER A 161 1.74 1.45 3.07
C SER A 161 1.02 0.53 2.07
N PRO A 162 -0.01 1.01 1.35
CA PRO A 162 -0.54 0.29 0.18
C PRO A 162 0.54 0.00 -0.87
N HIS A 163 1.58 0.84 -0.94
CA HIS A 163 2.75 0.63 -1.80
C HIS A 163 3.64 -0.58 -1.40
N ASN A 164 3.36 -1.20 -0.26
CA ASN A 164 3.99 -2.46 0.19
C ASN A 164 3.05 -3.66 0.09
N ALA A 165 1.86 -3.50 -0.47
CA ALA A 165 0.85 -4.55 -0.57
C ALA A 165 0.75 -5.12 -1.99
N VAL A 166 0.53 -6.43 -2.07
CA VAL A 166 0.05 -7.10 -3.28
C VAL A 166 -1.39 -7.56 -3.03
N GLY A 167 -2.29 -7.17 -3.92
CA GLY A 167 -3.71 -7.58 -3.90
C GLY A 167 -3.95 -8.72 -4.87
N ILE A 168 -4.79 -9.70 -4.52
CA ILE A 168 -5.29 -10.71 -5.45
C ILE A 168 -6.81 -10.87 -5.31
N GLY A 169 -7.50 -10.97 -6.46
CA GLY A 169 -8.97 -11.09 -6.54
C GLY A 169 -9.44 -11.74 -7.85
N ASP A 170 -10.76 -11.92 -7.98
CA ASP A 170 -11.39 -12.62 -9.10
C ASP A 170 -12.59 -11.88 -9.73
N ALA A 171 -13.29 -11.01 -8.99
CA ALA A 171 -14.58 -10.44 -9.42
C ALA A 171 -14.59 -8.90 -9.52
N GLU A 172 -15.76 -8.31 -9.84
CA GLU A 172 -15.89 -6.87 -10.10
C GLU A 172 -15.57 -5.99 -8.89
N ASN A 173 -15.94 -6.44 -7.68
CA ASN A 173 -15.67 -5.70 -6.44
C ASN A 173 -14.17 -5.66 -6.07
N ASP A 174 -13.35 -6.51 -6.70
CA ASP A 174 -11.90 -6.54 -6.49
C ASP A 174 -11.13 -5.50 -7.31
N HIS A 175 -11.79 -4.78 -8.22
CA HIS A 175 -11.16 -3.64 -8.88
C HIS A 175 -10.62 -2.62 -7.87
N ALA A 176 -11.38 -2.37 -6.80
CA ALA A 176 -10.97 -1.49 -5.73
C ALA A 176 -9.77 -2.07 -4.96
N LEU A 177 -9.81 -3.36 -4.61
CA LEU A 177 -8.73 -4.06 -3.94
C LEU A 177 -7.41 -3.99 -4.72
N LEU A 178 -7.42 -4.39 -6.00
CA LEU A 178 -6.24 -4.38 -6.86
C LEU A 178 -5.70 -2.95 -7.06
N SER A 179 -6.59 -1.98 -7.24
CA SER A 179 -6.20 -0.58 -7.44
C SER A 179 -5.51 0.03 -6.21
N ALA A 180 -5.92 -0.37 -5.00
CA ALA A 180 -5.33 0.11 -3.75
C ALA A 180 -3.89 -0.39 -3.54
N CYS A 181 -3.58 -1.59 -4.00
CA CYS A 181 -2.28 -2.21 -3.84
C CYS A 181 -1.24 -1.65 -4.83
N GLU A 182 0.03 -1.77 -4.46
CA GLU A 182 1.15 -1.50 -5.37
C GLU A 182 1.12 -2.43 -6.58
N CYS A 183 0.83 -3.71 -6.34
CA CYS A 183 0.66 -4.73 -7.36
C CYS A 183 -0.72 -5.37 -7.19
N GLY A 184 -1.56 -5.27 -8.21
CA GLY A 184 -2.85 -5.96 -8.29
C GLY A 184 -2.75 -7.18 -9.20
N ALA A 185 -3.07 -8.35 -8.66
CA ALA A 185 -3.11 -9.60 -9.38
C ALA A 185 -4.55 -10.10 -9.56
N ALA A 186 -4.85 -10.67 -10.72
CA ALA A 186 -6.11 -11.40 -10.94
C ALA A 186 -5.83 -12.91 -11.02
N VAL A 187 -6.74 -13.71 -10.47
CA VAL A 187 -6.77 -15.16 -10.72
C VAL A 187 -7.07 -15.44 -12.20
N GLY A 188 -6.56 -16.54 -12.75
CA GLY A 188 -6.68 -16.82 -14.19
C GLY A 188 -8.11 -17.07 -14.67
N ASN A 189 -8.97 -17.57 -13.77
CA ASN A 189 -10.42 -17.75 -13.98
C ASN A 189 -11.25 -16.52 -13.57
N GLY A 190 -10.62 -15.40 -13.20
CA GLY A 190 -11.33 -14.19 -12.82
C GLY A 190 -12.06 -13.53 -14.00
N VAL A 191 -12.98 -12.63 -13.69
CA VAL A 191 -13.79 -11.93 -14.69
C VAL A 191 -12.88 -11.16 -15.68
N PRO A 192 -13.21 -11.14 -16.99
CA PRO A 192 -12.35 -10.50 -18.00
C PRO A 192 -11.99 -9.05 -17.68
N ALA A 193 -12.98 -8.27 -17.20
CA ALA A 193 -12.79 -6.88 -16.84
C ALA A 193 -11.70 -6.68 -15.77
N LEU A 194 -11.63 -7.56 -14.75
CA LEU A 194 -10.61 -7.51 -13.70
C LEU A 194 -9.24 -7.86 -14.25
N ARG A 195 -9.15 -8.94 -15.02
CA ARG A 195 -7.90 -9.43 -15.62
C ARG A 195 -7.25 -8.40 -16.55
N GLU A 196 -8.04 -7.65 -17.31
CA GLU A 196 -7.55 -6.59 -18.20
C GLU A 196 -6.92 -5.41 -17.45
N ARG A 197 -7.33 -5.16 -16.20
CA ARG A 197 -6.82 -4.07 -15.37
C ARG A 197 -5.75 -4.49 -14.37
N ALA A 198 -5.54 -5.78 -14.16
CA ALA A 198 -4.55 -6.30 -13.23
C ALA A 198 -3.13 -6.06 -13.75
N ASP A 199 -2.20 -5.72 -12.85
CA ASP A 199 -0.78 -5.64 -13.15
C ASP A 199 -0.19 -7.03 -13.48
N LEU A 200 -0.83 -8.08 -12.95
CA LEU A 200 -0.46 -9.46 -13.15
C LEU A 200 -1.71 -10.33 -13.29
N VAL A 201 -1.76 -11.18 -14.32
CA VAL A 201 -2.73 -12.27 -14.39
C VAL A 201 -1.99 -13.58 -14.14
N THR A 202 -2.44 -14.34 -13.15
CA THR A 202 -1.86 -15.65 -12.83
C THR A 202 -2.31 -16.71 -13.84
N ARG A 203 -1.57 -17.83 -13.93
CA ARG A 203 -1.92 -18.93 -14.84
C ARG A 203 -2.96 -19.89 -14.27
N GLY A 204 -3.04 -19.99 -12.95
CA GLY A 204 -3.94 -20.90 -12.24
C GLY A 204 -5.36 -20.34 -12.07
N ALA A 205 -6.15 -21.05 -11.29
CA ALA A 205 -7.47 -20.63 -10.84
C ALA A 205 -7.56 -20.69 -9.32
N GLU A 206 -8.39 -19.83 -8.74
CA GLU A 206 -8.66 -19.76 -7.29
C GLU A 206 -7.38 -19.95 -6.45
N GLY A 207 -7.39 -20.84 -5.45
CA GLY A 207 -6.29 -21.04 -4.52
C GLY A 207 -4.96 -21.41 -5.17
N THR A 208 -4.96 -22.01 -6.36
CA THR A 208 -3.71 -22.32 -7.10
C THR A 208 -3.00 -21.03 -7.53
N SER A 209 -3.76 -20.00 -7.89
CA SER A 209 -3.22 -18.67 -8.21
C SER A 209 -2.63 -17.97 -7.00
N VAL A 210 -3.24 -18.15 -5.82
CA VAL A 210 -2.70 -17.63 -4.56
C VAL A 210 -1.38 -18.30 -4.22
N ILE A 211 -1.27 -19.62 -4.40
CA ILE A 211 -0.03 -20.37 -4.20
C ILE A 211 1.07 -19.86 -5.15
N ASP A 212 0.78 -19.76 -6.46
CA ASP A 212 1.75 -19.24 -7.46
C ASP A 212 2.24 -17.82 -7.09
N LEU A 213 1.32 -16.94 -6.68
CA LEU A 213 1.68 -15.59 -6.27
C LEU A 213 2.58 -15.58 -5.03
N ILE A 214 2.26 -16.40 -4.03
CA ILE A 214 3.09 -16.56 -2.82
C ILE A 214 4.48 -17.10 -3.19
N ASP A 215 4.56 -18.13 -4.02
CA ASP A 215 5.84 -18.72 -4.42
C ASP A 215 6.73 -17.69 -5.12
N ARG A 216 6.16 -16.85 -5.98
CA ARG A 216 6.90 -15.78 -6.67
C ARG A 216 7.30 -14.65 -5.74
N LEU A 217 6.45 -14.30 -4.77
CA LEU A 217 6.81 -13.35 -3.70
C LEU A 217 8.00 -13.87 -2.87
N LEU A 218 8.02 -15.16 -2.55
CA LEU A 218 9.08 -15.79 -1.77
C LEU A 218 10.37 -15.97 -2.57
N ALA A 219 10.28 -16.25 -3.88
CA ALA A 219 11.43 -16.49 -4.74
C ALA A 219 12.23 -15.21 -5.03
N ASP A 220 11.57 -14.15 -5.49
CA ASP A 220 12.24 -12.94 -5.96
C ASP A 220 11.43 -11.65 -5.78
N ASP A 221 10.38 -11.69 -4.95
CA ASP A 221 9.58 -10.52 -4.61
C ASP A 221 8.93 -9.87 -5.84
N LEU A 222 8.53 -10.70 -6.81
CA LEU A 222 7.93 -10.32 -8.10
C LEU A 222 8.85 -9.48 -9.00
N ALA A 223 10.17 -9.58 -8.84
CA ALA A 223 11.14 -8.83 -9.65
C ALA A 223 10.89 -8.93 -11.18
N PRO A 224 10.52 -10.09 -11.77
CA PRO A 224 10.27 -10.19 -13.22
C PRO A 224 9.05 -9.40 -13.72
N VAL A 225 8.12 -9.04 -12.82
CA VAL A 225 6.93 -8.25 -13.16
C VAL A 225 7.19 -6.76 -12.98
N ALA A 226 8.09 -6.40 -12.06
CA ALA A 226 8.32 -5.01 -11.66
C ALA A 226 8.64 -4.07 -12.84
N ASP A 227 9.41 -4.54 -13.83
CA ASP A 227 9.78 -3.72 -15.00
C ASP A 227 8.64 -3.51 -15.99
N ARG A 228 7.54 -4.27 -15.89
CA ARG A 228 6.35 -4.14 -16.76
C ARG A 228 5.24 -3.30 -16.12
N MET A 229 5.33 -3.05 -14.82
CA MET A 229 4.34 -2.29 -14.07
C MET A 229 4.60 -0.79 -14.23
N THR A 230 3.73 -0.10 -14.97
CA THR A 230 3.85 1.35 -15.23
C THR A 230 2.79 2.18 -14.51
N ARG A 231 1.83 1.53 -13.85
CA ARG A 231 0.68 2.17 -13.18
C ARG A 231 1.09 3.25 -12.18
N HIS A 232 2.20 3.03 -11.50
CA HIS A 232 2.72 3.93 -10.46
C HIS A 232 3.95 4.74 -10.89
N ASP A 233 4.29 4.74 -12.18
CA ASP A 233 5.45 5.47 -12.69
C ASP A 233 5.30 6.97 -12.41
N ILE A 234 6.37 7.59 -11.91
CA ILE A 234 6.41 9.01 -11.57
C ILE A 234 6.90 9.79 -12.77
N LEU A 235 6.15 10.82 -13.19
CA LEU A 235 6.55 11.71 -14.28
C LEU A 235 7.80 12.49 -13.88
N LEU A 236 8.91 12.27 -14.60
CA LEU A 236 10.14 13.04 -14.45
C LEU A 236 10.02 14.39 -15.17
N GLY A 237 9.43 14.39 -16.35
CA GLY A 237 9.24 15.59 -17.17
C GLY A 237 8.89 15.25 -18.61
N THR A 238 8.99 16.26 -19.47
CA THR A 238 8.69 16.13 -20.90
C THR A 238 9.90 16.53 -21.71
N THR A 239 10.25 15.74 -22.72
CA THR A 239 11.35 16.06 -23.66
C THR A 239 10.96 17.22 -24.58
N ARG A 240 11.94 17.76 -25.33
CA ARG A 240 11.69 18.90 -26.26
C ARG A 240 10.70 18.57 -27.37
N ASP A 241 10.63 17.29 -27.73
CA ASP A 241 9.75 16.65 -28.69
C ASP A 241 8.39 16.23 -28.09
N GLY A 242 8.10 16.64 -26.85
CA GLY A 242 6.79 16.44 -26.22
C GLY A 242 6.57 15.08 -25.57
N GLN A 243 7.58 14.20 -25.55
CA GLN A 243 7.47 12.86 -24.97
C GLN A 243 7.61 12.89 -23.45
N GLN A 244 6.69 12.24 -22.74
CA GLN A 244 6.78 12.12 -21.29
C GLN A 244 7.85 11.10 -20.88
N GLN A 245 8.74 11.51 -19.98
CA GLN A 245 9.72 10.63 -19.34
C GLN A 245 9.24 10.31 -17.94
N ARG A 246 9.24 9.02 -17.58
CA ARG A 246 8.80 8.56 -16.26
C ARG A 246 9.84 7.66 -15.63
N ILE A 247 9.80 7.55 -14.30
CA ILE A 247 10.65 6.66 -13.53
C ILE A 247 9.79 5.73 -12.69
N ALA A 248 10.22 4.47 -12.60
CA ALA A 248 9.61 3.53 -11.68
C ALA A 248 9.83 4.03 -10.23
N PRO A 249 8.78 4.01 -9.39
CA PRO A 249 8.85 4.51 -8.02
C PRO A 249 9.62 3.58 -7.07
N TYR A 250 10.03 2.40 -7.54
CA TYR A 250 10.80 1.41 -6.78
C TYR A 250 11.91 0.81 -7.64
N GLY A 251 12.94 0.26 -6.97
CA GLY A 251 13.99 -0.53 -7.63
C GLY A 251 15.07 0.30 -8.32
N LYS A 252 14.85 1.60 -8.52
CA LYS A 252 15.83 2.53 -9.10
C LYS A 252 16.57 3.31 -8.02
N THR A 253 17.78 3.71 -8.39
CA THR A 253 18.56 4.74 -7.71
C THR A 253 18.75 5.88 -8.69
N VAL A 254 18.43 7.10 -8.28
CA VAL A 254 18.45 8.28 -9.13
C VAL A 254 19.59 9.17 -8.67
N LEU A 255 20.47 9.55 -9.60
CA LEU A 255 21.50 10.56 -9.37
C LEU A 255 21.12 11.83 -10.14
N ILE A 256 20.94 12.93 -9.42
CA ILE A 256 20.71 14.27 -9.97
C ILE A 256 22.01 15.06 -9.79
N ALA A 257 22.72 15.27 -10.90
CA ALA A 257 24.01 15.95 -10.91
C ALA A 257 24.03 17.17 -11.83
N GLY A 258 24.78 18.19 -11.47
CA GLY A 258 24.87 19.46 -12.20
C GLY A 258 25.54 20.56 -11.38
N THR A 259 25.92 21.66 -12.03
CA THR A 259 26.57 22.79 -11.36
C THR A 259 25.63 23.45 -10.33
N SER A 260 26.17 24.29 -9.44
CA SER A 260 25.33 25.14 -8.59
C SER A 260 24.41 26.01 -9.47
N GLY A 261 23.17 26.20 -9.03
CA GLY A 261 22.14 26.96 -9.78
C GLY A 261 21.56 26.25 -11.01
N SER A 262 21.98 25.02 -11.35
CA SER A 262 21.48 24.32 -12.55
C SER A 262 20.06 23.76 -12.44
N GLY A 263 19.33 24.06 -11.35
CA GLY A 263 17.97 23.56 -11.12
C GLY A 263 17.86 22.16 -10.48
N LYS A 264 18.95 21.63 -9.90
CA LYS A 264 18.95 20.30 -9.24
C LYS A 264 17.89 20.18 -8.13
N SER A 265 17.94 21.08 -7.14
CA SER A 265 17.00 21.09 -6.01
C SER A 265 15.56 21.31 -6.50
N THR A 266 15.36 22.08 -7.58
CA THR A 266 14.05 22.26 -8.22
C THR A 266 13.53 20.95 -8.83
N LEU A 267 14.36 20.20 -9.54
CA LEU A 267 13.99 18.89 -10.09
C LEU A 267 13.69 17.88 -8.98
N ALA A 268 14.55 17.83 -7.96
CA ALA A 268 14.37 16.95 -6.80
C ALA A 268 13.07 17.28 -6.04
N ALA A 269 12.81 18.54 -5.71
CA ALA A 269 11.58 18.98 -5.08
C ALA A 269 10.34 18.64 -5.93
N GLY A 270 10.39 18.88 -7.25
CA GLY A 270 9.31 18.51 -8.16
C GLY A 270 9.04 17.00 -8.21
N LEU A 271 10.07 16.16 -8.06
CA LEU A 271 9.90 14.71 -7.94
C LEU A 271 9.29 14.32 -6.58
N LEU A 272 9.71 14.96 -5.49
CA LEU A 272 9.16 14.75 -4.15
C LEU A 272 7.67 15.09 -4.09
N GLU A 273 7.25 16.20 -4.69
CA GLU A 273 5.84 16.59 -4.79
C GLU A 273 5.00 15.53 -5.53
N ARG A 274 5.55 14.96 -6.61
CA ARG A 274 4.87 13.91 -7.40
C ARG A 274 4.82 12.58 -6.66
N LEU A 275 5.88 12.22 -5.94
CA LEU A 275 5.90 11.06 -5.06
C LEU A 275 4.84 11.20 -3.96
N GLU A 276 4.73 12.38 -3.35
CA GLU A 276 3.72 12.66 -2.32
C GLU A 276 2.30 12.60 -2.86
N ALA A 277 2.06 13.19 -4.04
CA ALA A 277 0.78 13.12 -4.73
C ALA A 277 0.38 11.66 -5.00
N ALA A 278 1.36 10.83 -5.38
CA ALA A 278 1.21 9.39 -5.57
C ALA A 278 1.25 8.58 -4.26
N LYS A 279 1.27 9.23 -3.09
CA LYS A 279 1.25 8.64 -1.74
C LYS A 279 2.50 7.83 -1.34
N TYR A 280 3.60 8.03 -2.04
CA TYR A 280 4.90 7.55 -1.61
C TYR A 280 5.47 8.44 -0.51
N GLN A 281 5.80 7.80 0.60
CA GLN A 281 6.61 8.42 1.65
C GLN A 281 8.10 8.47 1.28
N TYR A 282 8.76 9.56 1.67
CA TYR A 282 10.19 9.78 1.53
C TYR A 282 10.77 10.42 2.80
N ALA A 283 12.09 10.32 2.96
CA ALA A 283 12.85 11.08 3.95
C ALA A 283 13.97 11.85 3.24
N VAL A 284 14.08 13.16 3.48
CA VAL A 284 15.14 14.00 2.92
C VAL A 284 16.22 14.23 3.98
N ILE A 285 17.48 14.06 3.62
CA ILE A 285 18.64 14.47 4.42
C ILE A 285 19.22 15.69 3.72
N ASP A 286 19.12 16.85 4.38
CA ASP A 286 19.31 18.16 3.79
C ASP A 286 20.39 18.96 4.57
N PRO A 287 21.64 18.97 4.07
CA PRO A 287 22.74 19.71 4.68
C PRO A 287 22.61 21.24 4.65
N GLU A 288 21.87 21.78 3.67
CA GLU A 288 21.83 23.23 3.40
C GLU A 288 20.51 23.88 3.80
N GLY A 289 19.46 23.08 4.03
CA GLY A 289 18.13 23.55 4.43
C GLY A 289 17.23 23.96 3.25
N ASP A 290 17.60 23.57 2.03
CA ASP A 290 16.91 23.88 0.78
C ASP A 290 15.46 23.34 0.74
N TYR A 291 15.19 22.24 1.45
CA TYR A 291 13.92 21.53 1.41
C TYR A 291 12.97 21.94 2.54
N SER A 292 13.35 22.94 3.35
CA SER A 292 12.55 23.44 4.48
C SER A 292 11.17 23.98 4.10
N LYS A 293 10.94 24.30 2.82
CA LYS A 293 9.68 24.85 2.31
C LYS A 293 8.83 23.86 1.51
N VAL A 294 9.26 22.60 1.40
CA VAL A 294 8.48 21.58 0.68
C VAL A 294 7.17 21.33 1.45
N ALA A 295 6.04 21.59 0.81
CA ALA A 295 4.72 21.43 1.41
C ALA A 295 4.49 19.97 1.84
N GLY A 296 3.73 19.76 2.92
CA GLY A 296 3.39 18.41 3.41
C GLY A 296 4.51 17.69 4.18
N THR A 297 5.69 18.29 4.30
CA THR A 297 6.81 17.73 5.06
C THR A 297 6.85 18.20 6.52
N VAL A 298 7.55 17.44 7.37
CA VAL A 298 7.88 17.84 8.74
C VAL A 298 9.39 18.07 8.80
N VAL A 299 9.79 19.33 8.96
CA VAL A 299 11.20 19.71 9.09
C VAL A 299 11.69 19.40 10.50
N LEU A 300 12.80 18.69 10.60
CA LEU A 300 13.46 18.29 11.83
C LEU A 300 14.88 18.85 11.84
N GLY A 301 15.26 19.49 12.93
CA GLY A 301 16.49 20.27 13.02
C GLY A 301 16.29 21.73 12.62
N SER A 302 17.30 22.56 12.87
CA SER A 302 17.31 24.00 12.59
C SER A 302 18.76 24.50 12.50
N SER A 303 18.95 25.81 12.32
CA SER A 303 20.26 26.45 12.42
C SER A 303 20.92 26.35 13.80
N GLU A 304 20.16 26.03 14.85
CA GLU A 304 20.64 26.00 16.24
C GLU A 304 20.62 24.60 16.87
N ARG A 305 19.94 23.64 16.23
CA ARG A 305 19.68 22.32 16.80
C ARG A 305 19.78 21.23 15.74
N ALA A 306 20.55 20.19 16.04
CA ALA A 306 20.58 18.96 15.26
C ALA A 306 19.31 18.11 15.48
N PRO A 307 18.79 17.43 14.44
CA PRO A 307 17.65 16.52 14.58
C PRO A 307 18.04 15.23 15.31
N LEU A 308 17.11 14.66 16.07
CA LEU A 308 17.27 13.33 16.67
C LEU A 308 16.72 12.25 15.75
N VAL A 309 17.40 11.09 15.69
CA VAL A 309 16.96 9.95 14.87
C VAL A 309 15.55 9.49 15.23
N GLU A 310 15.21 9.47 16.52
CA GLU A 310 13.87 9.10 16.99
C GLU A 310 12.78 10.05 16.48
N GLU A 311 13.06 11.35 16.36
CA GLU A 311 12.11 12.31 15.79
C GLU A 311 11.80 11.97 14.33
N VAL A 312 12.83 11.58 13.56
CA VAL A 312 12.69 11.17 12.16
C VAL A 312 11.80 9.94 12.05
N LEU A 313 12.03 8.93 12.90
CA LEU A 313 11.24 7.70 12.91
C LEU A 313 9.77 7.97 13.31
N ASN A 314 9.53 8.80 14.32
CA ASN A 314 8.19 9.17 14.76
C ASN A 314 7.38 9.87 13.65
N VAL A 315 8.03 10.73 12.86
CA VAL A 315 7.39 11.35 11.69
C VAL A 315 7.04 10.29 10.64
N LEU A 316 7.94 9.34 10.37
CA LEU A 316 7.70 8.25 9.42
C LEU A 316 6.54 7.35 9.86
N ASP A 317 6.50 6.97 11.13
CA ASP A 317 5.42 6.15 11.72
C ASP A 317 4.07 6.87 11.71
N SER A 318 4.07 8.21 11.80
CA SER A 318 2.85 9.02 11.60
C SER A 318 2.36 9.08 10.15
N GLY A 319 3.11 8.48 9.21
CA GLY A 319 2.80 8.45 7.79
C GLY A 319 3.18 9.71 7.02
N ARG A 320 3.95 10.63 7.62
CA ARG A 320 4.39 11.91 7.03
C ARG A 320 5.84 11.84 6.53
N ASN A 321 6.27 12.84 5.75
CA ASN A 321 7.60 12.90 5.15
C ASN A 321 8.54 13.78 5.99
N PRO A 322 9.61 13.25 6.62
CA PRO A 322 10.58 14.08 7.32
C PRO A 322 11.58 14.75 6.37
N VAL A 323 11.93 16.00 6.66
CA VAL A 323 13.10 16.70 6.12
C VAL A 323 14.09 16.93 7.26
N VAL A 324 15.22 16.24 7.20
CA VAL A 324 16.28 16.28 8.21
C VAL A 324 17.24 17.41 7.84
N ASN A 325 17.01 18.57 8.43
CA ASN A 325 17.80 19.78 8.23
C ASN A 325 19.06 19.73 9.12
N LEU A 326 20.24 19.78 8.49
CA LEU A 326 21.55 19.74 9.18
C LEU A 326 22.26 21.11 9.18
N LEU A 327 21.54 22.21 8.99
CA LEU A 327 22.11 23.56 8.95
C LEU A 327 22.84 23.91 10.25
N GLY A 328 22.30 23.50 11.40
CA GLY A 328 22.92 23.66 12.72
C GLY A 328 24.01 22.63 13.05
N VAL A 329 24.35 21.73 12.13
CA VAL A 329 25.45 20.76 12.29
C VAL A 329 26.67 21.24 11.51
N SER A 330 27.82 21.29 12.19
CA SER A 330 29.08 21.70 11.56
C SER A 330 29.41 20.78 10.38
N VAL A 331 30.04 21.32 9.33
CA VAL A 331 30.39 20.56 8.12
C VAL A 331 31.24 19.32 8.45
N ALA A 332 32.09 19.40 9.48
CA ALA A 332 32.93 18.29 9.93
C ALA A 332 32.10 17.13 10.56
N ASP A 333 30.98 17.45 11.22
CA ASP A 333 30.16 16.51 11.98
C ASP A 333 29.01 15.91 11.16
N ARG A 334 28.60 16.56 10.06
CA ARG A 334 27.51 16.09 9.17
C ARG A 334 27.67 14.62 8.72
N PRO A 335 28.86 14.15 8.30
CA PRO A 335 29.05 12.73 7.96
C PRO A 335 28.73 11.78 9.12
N GLY A 336 29.01 12.16 10.37
CA GLY A 336 28.71 11.36 11.55
C GLY A 336 27.21 11.21 11.79
N VAL A 337 26.46 12.30 11.65
CA VAL A 337 24.98 12.27 11.72
C VAL A 337 24.39 11.40 10.62
N PHE A 338 24.88 11.53 9.38
CA PHE A 338 24.47 10.70 8.26
C PHE A 338 24.74 9.21 8.48
N GLN A 339 25.92 8.87 9.02
CA GLN A 339 26.31 7.50 9.34
C GLN A 339 25.41 6.83 10.39
N GLN A 340 24.80 7.61 11.30
CA GLN A 340 23.83 7.10 12.27
C GLN A 340 22.43 7.01 11.67
N LEU A 341 22.03 8.00 10.89
CA LEU A 341 20.67 8.12 10.37
C LEU A 341 20.37 7.11 9.25
N LEU A 342 21.25 7.00 8.25
CA LEU A 342 20.97 6.18 7.07
C LEU A 342 20.73 4.69 7.40
N PRO A 343 21.57 4.01 8.23
CA PRO A 343 21.30 2.63 8.62
C PRO A 343 19.95 2.47 9.31
N THR A 344 19.60 3.42 10.19
CA THR A 344 18.33 3.40 10.93
C THR A 344 17.12 3.55 10.01
N LEU A 345 17.20 4.44 9.01
CA LEU A 345 16.16 4.58 7.97
C LEU A 345 16.01 3.30 7.13
N LEU A 346 17.13 2.65 6.80
CA LEU A 346 17.12 1.42 5.99
C LEU A 346 16.62 0.22 6.79
N GLU A 347 16.94 0.13 8.08
CA GLU A 347 16.35 -0.86 8.99
C GLU A 347 14.84 -0.63 9.15
N HIS A 348 14.40 0.60 9.38
CA HIS A 348 12.99 0.94 9.44
C HIS A 348 12.27 0.53 8.14
N ARG A 349 12.85 0.83 6.98
CA ARG A 349 12.35 0.41 5.66
C ARG A 349 12.28 -1.11 5.53
N SER A 350 13.26 -1.85 6.01
CA SER A 350 13.23 -3.32 5.95
C SER A 350 12.05 -3.93 6.72
N ARG A 351 11.61 -3.28 7.81
CA ARG A 351 10.54 -3.75 8.70
C ARG A 351 9.16 -3.28 8.27
N LYS A 352 9.06 -2.02 7.81
CA LYS A 352 7.80 -1.31 7.55
C LYS A 352 7.56 -0.99 6.07
N GLY A 353 8.58 -1.15 5.22
CA GLY A 353 8.52 -0.83 3.79
C GLY A 353 8.63 0.66 3.48
N ARG A 354 8.95 1.46 4.52
CA ARG A 354 8.91 2.92 4.53
C ARG A 354 10.16 3.51 5.22
N PRO A 355 10.67 4.69 4.84
CA PRO A 355 10.21 5.46 3.69
C PRO A 355 10.52 4.73 2.39
N HIS A 356 9.71 4.93 1.37
CA HIS A 356 9.92 4.31 0.05
C HIS A 356 11.15 4.93 -0.62
N TRP A 357 11.40 6.23 -0.40
CA TRP A 357 12.57 6.95 -0.88
C TRP A 357 13.39 7.56 0.25
N VAL A 358 14.71 7.51 0.12
CA VAL A 358 15.63 8.33 0.93
C VAL A 358 16.35 9.24 -0.04
N VAL A 359 16.20 10.54 0.19
CA VAL A 359 16.81 11.61 -0.60
C VAL A 359 17.98 12.15 0.18
N ILE A 360 19.15 12.19 -0.46
CA ILE A 360 20.39 12.68 0.12
C ILE A 360 20.79 13.89 -0.71
N ASP A 361 20.54 15.06 -0.14
CA ASP A 361 20.94 16.31 -0.75
C ASP A 361 22.40 16.64 -0.43
N GLU A 362 23.04 17.37 -1.34
CA GLU A 362 24.48 17.58 -1.38
C GLU A 362 25.30 16.36 -0.91
N ALA A 363 25.01 15.22 -1.54
CA ALA A 363 25.52 13.91 -1.15
C ALA A 363 27.06 13.85 -1.05
N HIS A 364 27.77 14.71 -1.79
CA HIS A 364 29.22 14.84 -1.73
C HIS A 364 29.76 15.36 -0.37
N HIS A 365 28.94 16.06 0.42
CA HIS A 365 29.29 16.47 1.78
C HIS A 365 29.10 15.34 2.81
N LEU A 366 28.21 14.39 2.52
CA LEU A 366 27.81 13.33 3.44
C LEU A 366 28.55 12.01 3.18
N MET A 367 28.78 11.68 1.91
CA MET A 367 29.40 10.45 1.44
C MET A 367 30.90 10.70 1.18
N ARG A 368 31.77 10.39 2.15
CA ARG A 368 33.23 10.49 1.96
C ARG A 368 33.76 9.37 1.06
N PRO A 369 34.85 9.59 0.29
CA PRO A 369 35.54 8.52 -0.42
C PRO A 369 35.96 7.39 0.54
N GLY A 370 35.58 6.15 0.24
CA GLY A 370 35.83 4.99 1.12
C GLY A 370 34.75 4.72 2.17
N TRP A 371 33.57 5.37 2.09
CA TRP A 371 32.42 5.00 2.89
C TRP A 371 32.09 3.52 2.70
N THR A 372 32.29 2.75 3.76
CA THR A 372 31.82 1.38 3.87
C THR A 372 30.72 1.36 4.93
N PRO A 373 29.53 0.85 4.61
CA PRO A 373 28.54 0.42 5.59
C PRO A 373 29.19 -0.22 6.83
N ALA A 374 29.14 0.43 7.99
CA ALA A 374 29.69 -0.16 9.23
C ALA A 374 28.93 -1.44 9.64
N SER A 375 27.71 -1.62 9.15
CA SER A 375 26.89 -2.80 9.42
C SER A 375 26.90 -3.78 8.23
N ASN A 376 27.29 -5.04 8.50
CA ASN A 376 27.08 -6.20 7.62
C ASN A 376 25.60 -6.48 7.29
N HIS A 377 24.67 -5.69 7.85
CA HIS A 377 23.22 -5.79 7.66
C HIS A 377 22.66 -4.85 6.59
N LEU A 378 23.49 -4.01 5.96
CA LEU A 378 23.02 -3.11 4.90
C LEU A 378 22.76 -3.89 3.60
N PRO A 379 21.63 -3.65 2.89
CA PRO A 379 21.30 -4.38 1.67
C PRO A 379 22.40 -4.21 0.61
N ARG A 380 22.79 -5.31 -0.06
CA ARG A 380 23.77 -5.28 -1.17
C ARG A 380 23.36 -4.36 -2.34
N ARG A 381 22.07 -4.03 -2.46
CA ARG A 381 21.54 -3.02 -3.39
C ARG A 381 20.64 -2.07 -2.63
N MET A 382 21.02 -0.79 -2.64
CA MET A 382 20.18 0.28 -2.12
C MET A 382 19.22 0.72 -3.23
N HIS A 383 17.93 0.45 -3.07
CA HIS A 383 16.87 0.90 -3.99
C HIS A 383 16.10 2.06 -3.37
N GLY A 384 15.39 2.87 -4.17
CA GLY A 384 14.64 4.00 -3.64
C GLY A 384 15.57 5.01 -2.96
N LEU A 385 16.66 5.32 -3.64
CA LEU A 385 17.62 6.37 -3.26
C LEU A 385 17.63 7.45 -4.33
N MET A 386 17.60 8.70 -3.89
CA MET A 386 17.84 9.86 -4.75
C MET A 386 19.05 10.62 -4.19
N LEU A 387 20.11 10.74 -4.99
CA LEU A 387 21.32 11.46 -4.65
C LEU A 387 21.34 12.77 -5.43
N VAL A 388 21.49 13.90 -4.74
CA VAL A 388 21.66 15.21 -5.38
C VAL A 388 23.07 15.70 -5.10
N THR A 389 23.80 16.12 -6.13
CA THR A 389 25.21 16.52 -5.96
C THR A 389 25.72 17.43 -7.05
N VAL A 390 26.69 18.29 -6.72
CA VAL A 390 27.53 19.00 -7.70
C VAL A 390 28.78 18.20 -8.11
N HIS A 391 29.10 17.11 -7.42
CA HIS A 391 30.31 16.29 -7.63
C HIS A 391 29.95 14.81 -7.87
N PRO A 392 29.46 14.43 -9.06
CA PRO A 392 29.01 13.05 -9.32
C PRO A 392 30.12 12.00 -9.12
N ALA A 393 31.39 12.34 -9.40
CA ALA A 393 32.52 11.45 -9.20
C ALA A 393 32.83 11.12 -7.73
N SER A 394 32.29 11.90 -6.78
CA SER A 394 32.50 11.67 -5.34
C SER A 394 31.49 10.71 -4.71
N VAL A 395 30.41 10.37 -5.43
CA VAL A 395 29.29 9.56 -4.93
C VAL A 395 29.03 8.30 -5.76
N ALA A 396 29.85 8.06 -6.79
CA ALA A 396 29.73 6.97 -7.77
C ALA A 396 30.39 5.67 -7.30
#